data_AF-A0A7S3JYY6-F1
#
_entry.id   AF-A0A7S3JYY6-F1
#
_cell.length_a   1.000
_cell.length_b   1.000
_cell.length_c   1.000
_cell.angle_alpha   90.00
_cell.angle_beta   90.00
_cell.angle_gamma   90.00
#
_symmetry.space_group_name_H-M   'P 1'
#
loop_
_entity.id
_entity.type
_entity.pdbx_description
1 polymer ?
#
loop_
_entity_poly.entity_id
_entity_poly.type
_entity_poly.pdbx_seq_one_letter_code
_entity_poly.pdbx_strand_id
1 'polypeptide(L)'
;MVYESISAGQEVIAGPIIFTYDVLWRASNVKWASRWDIYLSMDNAVPDKVHWFSIINSLLIVIFLSIMVAMILIRNLHRDIVRYNKVLSDEEKAEDREDSGWKLVHADVFR
;
A
#
# COMPACT_ATOMS: atom_id res chain seq x y z
N MET A 1 22.00 -16.34 -45.09
CA MET A 1 23.41 -16.36 -44.67
C MET A 1 23.73 -15.46 -43.46
N VAL A 2 23.04 -14.33 -43.20
CA VAL A 2 23.36 -13.44 -42.05
C VAL A 2 22.55 -13.70 -40.76
N TYR A 3 21.37 -14.35 -40.84
CA TYR A 3 20.52 -14.55 -39.65
C TYR A 3 20.97 -15.69 -38.73
N GLU A 4 21.56 -16.75 -39.27
CA GLU A 4 21.97 -17.93 -38.48
C GLU A 4 23.17 -17.63 -37.56
N SER A 5 23.98 -16.62 -37.88
CA SER A 5 25.12 -16.22 -37.04
C SER A 5 24.73 -15.42 -35.80
N ILE A 6 23.50 -14.88 -35.73
CA ILE A 6 23.04 -14.06 -34.58
C ILE A 6 22.49 -14.97 -33.45
N SER A 7 22.07 -16.20 -33.76
CA SER A 7 21.60 -17.19 -32.78
C SER A 7 22.71 -18.03 -32.15
N ALA A 8 23.95 -17.91 -32.63
CA ALA A 8 25.08 -18.63 -32.05
C ALA A 8 25.44 -18.00 -30.70
N GLY A 9 25.45 -18.82 -29.64
CA GLY A 9 25.88 -18.36 -28.32
C GLY A 9 27.34 -17.94 -28.35
N GLN A 10 27.65 -16.73 -27.88
CA GLN A 10 29.01 -16.25 -27.75
C GLN A 10 29.60 -16.79 -26.43
N GLU A 11 30.69 -17.56 -26.50
CA GLU A 11 31.43 -17.96 -25.30
C GLU A 11 32.11 -16.73 -24.70
N VAL A 12 31.72 -16.36 -23.47
CA VAL A 12 32.26 -15.20 -22.77
C VAL A 12 33.43 -15.64 -21.90
N ILE A 13 34.62 -15.14 -22.21
CA ILE A 13 35.83 -15.29 -21.38
C ILE A 13 35.88 -14.11 -20.40
N ALA A 14 36.32 -14.34 -19.16
CA ALA A 14 36.39 -13.30 -18.13
C ALA A 14 37.27 -12.11 -18.59
N GLY A 15 36.66 -10.92 -18.71
CA GLY A 15 37.32 -9.71 -19.21
C GLY A 15 36.33 -8.58 -19.53
N PRO A 16 36.81 -7.39 -19.92
CA PRO A 16 35.96 -6.29 -20.33
C PRO A 16 35.17 -6.64 -21.60
N ILE A 17 33.84 -6.58 -21.52
CA ILE A 17 32.93 -6.85 -22.65
C ILE A 17 32.74 -5.55 -23.42
N ILE A 18 33.10 -5.54 -24.70
CA ILE A 18 32.85 -4.41 -25.61
C ILE A 18 31.56 -4.70 -26.38
N PHE A 19 30.57 -3.83 -26.21
CA PHE A 19 29.32 -3.91 -26.95
C PHE A 19 29.42 -3.07 -28.23
N THR A 20 29.21 -3.72 -29.37
CA THR A 20 29.09 -3.06 -30.67
C THR A 20 27.80 -3.51 -31.34
N TYR A 21 27.18 -2.63 -32.11
CA TYR A 21 25.98 -2.96 -32.86
C TYR A 21 26.10 -2.42 -34.28
N ASP A 22 25.59 -3.20 -35.24
CA ASP A 22 25.43 -2.79 -36.62
C ASP A 22 23.94 -2.67 -36.94
N VAL A 23 23.58 -1.64 -37.69
CA VAL A 23 22.19 -1.39 -38.10
C VAL A 23 22.06 -1.56 -39.59
N LEU A 24 21.21 -2.49 -40.00
CA LEU A 24 20.85 -2.69 -41.40
C LEU A 24 19.37 -2.37 -41.60
N TRP A 25 19.09 -1.25 -42.28
CA TRP A 25 17.73 -0.82 -42.56
C TRP A 25 17.11 -1.67 -43.69
N ARG A 26 15.87 -2.12 -43.48
CA ARG A 26 15.08 -2.84 -44.49
C ARG A 26 13.72 -2.19 -44.65
N ALA A 27 13.22 -2.18 -45.89
CA ALA A 27 11.86 -1.75 -46.16
C ALA A 27 10.88 -2.71 -45.46
N SER A 28 9.89 -2.14 -44.79
CA SER A 28 8.83 -2.88 -44.10
C SER A 28 7.48 -2.47 -44.67
N ASN A 29 6.58 -3.44 -44.82
CA ASN A 29 5.20 -3.23 -45.27
C ASN A 29 4.31 -2.61 -44.19
N VAL A 30 4.83 -2.40 -42.97
CA VAL A 30 4.10 -1.81 -41.85
C VAL A 30 4.09 -0.29 -41.97
N LYS A 31 2.88 0.28 -42.04
CA LYS A 31 2.66 1.73 -42.02
C LYS A 31 3.29 2.33 -40.76
N TRP A 32 3.93 3.49 -40.89
CA TRP A 32 4.63 4.13 -39.77
C TRP A 32 3.74 4.29 -38.53
N ALA A 33 2.48 4.70 -38.72
CA ALA A 33 1.50 4.87 -37.65
C ALA A 33 1.19 3.59 -36.87
N SER A 34 1.24 2.41 -37.51
CA SER A 34 0.92 1.13 -36.86
C SER A 34 2.14 0.44 -36.24
N ARG A 35 3.34 1.01 -36.32
CA ARG A 35 4.55 0.41 -35.74
C ARG A 35 4.55 0.44 -34.21
N TRP A 36 3.92 1.46 -33.64
CA TRP A 36 3.79 1.63 -32.18
C TRP A 36 2.72 0.72 -31.57
N ASP A 37 1.85 0.14 -32.40
CA ASP A 37 0.73 -0.69 -31.96
C ASP A 37 1.21 -1.94 -31.20
N ILE A 38 2.38 -2.50 -31.54
CA ILE A 38 2.95 -3.67 -30.84
C ILE A 38 3.33 -3.33 -29.39
N TYR A 39 3.86 -2.13 -29.15
CA TYR A 39 4.26 -1.70 -27.81
C TYR A 39 3.05 -1.23 -26.99
N LEU A 40 2.06 -0.62 -27.64
CA LEU A 40 0.86 -0.09 -26.97
C LEU A 40 -0.21 -1.17 -26.75
N SER A 41 -0.26 -2.21 -27.57
CA SER A 41 -1.15 -3.36 -27.36
C SER A 41 -0.69 -4.26 -26.21
N MET A 42 0.59 -4.21 -25.85
CA MET A 42 1.14 -4.94 -24.69
C MET A 42 0.72 -4.34 -23.35
N ASP A 43 0.45 -3.04 -23.26
CA ASP A 43 -0.12 -2.41 -22.06
C ASP A 43 -1.52 -2.98 -21.73
N ASN A 44 -2.26 -3.46 -22.75
CA ASN A 44 -3.54 -4.15 -22.57
C ASN A 44 -3.41 -5.68 -22.43
N ALA A 45 -2.19 -6.23 -22.61
CA ALA A 45 -1.92 -7.66 -22.59
C ALA A 45 -1.36 -8.15 -21.23
N VAL A 46 -0.97 -7.25 -20.32
CA VAL A 46 -0.81 -7.57 -18.91
C VAL A 46 -2.21 -7.50 -18.30
N PRO A 47 -2.90 -8.63 -18.08
CA PRO A 47 -4.29 -8.61 -17.71
C PRO A 47 -4.41 -7.95 -16.34
N ASP A 48 -5.51 -7.23 -16.10
CA ASP A 48 -5.97 -6.63 -14.83
C ASP A 48 -5.81 -7.51 -13.56
N LYS A 49 -5.46 -8.79 -13.74
CA LYS A 49 -5.09 -9.78 -12.74
C LYS A 49 -3.93 -9.37 -11.82
N VAL A 50 -3.04 -8.45 -12.22
CA VAL A 50 -1.90 -8.06 -11.35
C VAL A 50 -2.31 -6.99 -10.32
N HIS A 51 -3.28 -6.13 -10.62
CA HIS A 51 -3.64 -5.03 -9.73
C HIS A 51 -4.55 -5.44 -8.57
N TRP A 52 -5.45 -6.41 -8.76
CA TRP A 52 -6.39 -6.78 -7.68
C TRP A 52 -5.64 -7.20 -6.42
N PHE A 53 -4.50 -7.90 -6.53
CA PHE A 53 -3.77 -8.42 -5.36
C PHE A 53 -3.38 -7.29 -4.39
N SER A 54 -2.92 -6.16 -4.94
CA SER A 54 -2.61 -4.96 -4.14
C SER A 54 -3.85 -4.33 -3.50
N ILE A 55 -4.98 -4.33 -4.20
CA ILE A 55 -6.27 -3.82 -3.70
C ILE A 55 -6.74 -4.66 -2.52
N ILE A 56 -6.75 -6.00 -2.66
CA ILE A 56 -7.13 -6.90 -1.56
C ILE A 56 -6.18 -6.76 -0.37
N ASN A 57 -4.87 -6.68 -0.62
CA ASN A 57 -3.89 -6.51 0.45
C ASN A 57 -4.15 -5.24 1.27
N SER A 58 -4.38 -4.10 0.60
CA SER A 58 -4.72 -2.85 1.29
C SER A 58 -6.04 -2.93 2.05
N LEU A 59 -7.08 -3.56 1.47
CA LEU A 59 -8.38 -3.74 2.10
C LEU A 59 -8.30 -4.58 3.39
N LEU A 60 -7.51 -5.65 3.38
CA LEU A 60 -7.29 -6.50 4.55
C LEU A 60 -6.65 -5.73 5.70
N ILE A 61 -5.65 -4.88 5.42
CA ILE A 61 -5.00 -4.03 6.43
C ILE A 61 -6.01 -3.04 7.04
N VAL A 62 -6.83 -2.39 6.21
CA VAL A 62 -7.84 -1.43 6.69
C VAL A 62 -8.89 -2.10 7.57
N ILE A 63 -9.39 -3.28 7.18
CA ILE A 63 -10.36 -4.04 7.98
C ILE A 63 -9.74 -4.46 9.31
N PHE A 64 -8.51 -4.98 9.29
CA PHE A 64 -7.80 -5.38 10.51
C PHE A 64 -7.63 -4.22 11.49
N LEU A 65 -7.17 -3.06 11.00
CA LEU A 65 -7.00 -1.87 11.82
C LEU A 65 -8.35 -1.37 12.37
N SER A 66 -9.41 -1.40 11.56
CA SER A 66 -10.75 -0.99 12.00
C SER A 66 -11.29 -1.90 13.11
N ILE A 67 -11.10 -3.22 13.00
CA ILE A 67 -11.48 -4.19 14.03
C ILE A 67 -10.67 -3.97 15.31
N MET A 68 -9.37 -3.72 15.20
CA MET A 68 -8.52 -3.41 16.35
C MET A 68 -9.00 -2.17 17.11
N VAL A 69 -9.28 -1.08 16.38
CA VAL A 69 -9.83 0.15 16.98
C VAL A 69 -11.20 -0.11 17.60
N ALA A 70 -12.08 -0.85 16.92
CA ALA A 70 -13.40 -1.22 17.44
C ALA A 70 -13.29 -2.05 18.72
N MET A 71 -12.37 -3.01 18.81
CA MET A 71 -12.14 -3.79 20.04
C MET A 71 -11.70 -2.91 21.21
N ILE A 72 -10.77 -1.98 20.97
CA ILE A 72 -10.33 -1.01 22.00
C ILE A 72 -11.51 -0.15 22.45
N LEU A 73 -12.29 0.37 21.49
CA LEU A 73 -13.45 1.21 21.80
C LEU A 73 -14.51 0.44 22.60
N ILE A 74 -14.88 -0.78 22.17
CA ILE A 74 -15.86 -1.62 22.86
C ILE A 74 -15.36 -1.95 24.26
N ARG A 75 -14.07 -2.27 24.45
CA ARG A 75 -13.52 -2.56 25.77
C ARG A 75 -13.62 -1.37 26.71
N ASN A 76 -13.28 -0.17 26.23
CA ASN A 76 -13.40 1.05 27.03
C ASN A 76 -14.87 1.38 27.31
N LEU A 77 -15.71 1.40 26.28
CA LEU A 77 -17.13 1.71 26.39
C LEU A 77 -17.86 0.73 27.32
N HIS A 78 -17.56 -0.57 27.25
CA HIS A 78 -18.13 -1.55 28.16
C HIS A 78 -17.73 -1.28 29.61
N ARG A 79 -16.45 -0.95 29.87
CA ARG A 79 -16.00 -0.55 31.21
C ARG A 79 -16.71 0.71 31.69
N ASP A 80 -16.85 1.69 30.82
CA ASP A 80 -17.46 2.97 31.14
C ASP A 80 -18.97 2.81 31.39
N ILE A 81 -19.70 2.08 30.56
CA ILE A 81 -21.13 1.76 30.75
C ILE A 81 -21.34 1.02 32.08
N VAL A 82 -20.51 0.01 32.40
CA VAL A 82 -20.61 -0.71 33.68
C VAL A 82 -20.35 0.22 34.86
N ARG A 83 -19.41 1.17 34.76
CA ARG A 83 -19.15 2.17 35.80
C ARG A 83 -20.34 3.11 35.98
N TYR A 84 -20.91 3.63 34.89
CA TYR A 84 -22.06 4.54 34.96
C TYR A 84 -23.37 3.87 35.38
N ASN A 85 -23.59 2.61 35.01
CA ASN A 85 -24.79 1.85 35.38
C ASN A 85 -24.71 1.22 36.77
N LYS A 86 -23.52 1.12 37.37
CA LYS A 86 -23.43 0.95 38.82
C LYS A 86 -23.99 2.24 39.42
N VAL A 87 -25.03 2.10 40.25
CA VAL A 87 -25.57 3.22 41.03
C VAL A 87 -24.48 3.62 42.02
N LEU A 88 -23.50 4.42 41.58
CA LEU A 88 -22.49 4.99 42.45
C LEU A 88 -23.24 5.81 43.50
N SER A 89 -22.96 5.51 44.76
CA SER A 89 -23.27 6.42 45.86
C SER A 89 -22.67 7.79 45.51
N ASP A 90 -23.33 8.88 45.89
CA ASP A 90 -22.88 10.25 45.54
C ASP A 90 -21.44 10.54 46.00
N GLU A 91 -20.92 9.75 46.95
CA GLU A 91 -19.56 9.74 47.47
C GLU A 91 -18.51 9.21 46.47
N GLU A 92 -18.79 8.11 45.76
CA GLU A 92 -17.87 7.56 44.73
C GLU A 92 -17.83 8.46 43.47
N LYS A 93 -18.93 9.18 43.18
CA LYS A 93 -18.98 10.16 42.07
C LYS A 93 -18.14 11.41 42.36
N ALA A 94 -17.91 11.71 43.64
CA ALA A 94 -17.07 12.82 44.06
C ALA A 94 -15.59 12.47 43.89
N GLU A 95 -15.15 11.30 44.33
CA GLU A 95 -13.76 10.82 44.13
C GLU A 95 -13.38 10.76 42.64
N ASP A 96 -14.25 10.20 41.79
CA ASP A 96 -13.98 10.09 40.35
C ASP A 96 -13.90 11.46 39.62
N ARG A 97 -14.53 12.49 40.18
CA ARG A 97 -14.47 13.87 39.66
C ARG A 97 -13.16 14.57 40.02
N GLU A 98 -12.56 14.21 41.14
CA GLU A 98 -11.28 14.76 41.59
C GLU A 98 -10.10 14.22 40.75
N ASP A 99 -10.21 13.01 40.21
CA ASP A 99 -9.17 12.37 39.38
C ASP A 99 -9.13 12.83 37.90
N SER A 100 -10.07 13.66 37.43
CA SER A 100 -10.09 14.13 36.02
C SER A 100 -9.21 15.37 35.82
N GLY A 101 -7.89 15.14 35.80
CA GLY A 101 -6.85 16.18 35.82
C GLY A 101 -6.92 17.26 34.73
N TRP A 102 -7.46 17.00 33.53
CA TRP A 102 -7.57 18.02 32.47
C TRP A 102 -8.45 19.23 32.87
N LYS A 103 -9.43 19.00 33.75
CA LYS A 103 -10.29 20.06 34.28
C LYS A 103 -9.58 20.92 35.33
N LEU A 104 -8.59 20.36 36.04
CA LEU A 104 -7.72 21.08 36.98
C LEU A 104 -6.70 21.96 36.25
N VAL A 105 -6.28 21.59 35.04
CA VAL A 105 -5.33 22.37 34.22
C VAL A 105 -5.93 23.70 33.74
N HIS A 106 -7.26 23.79 33.56
CA HIS A 106 -7.91 25.06 33.18
C HIS A 106 -7.74 26.17 34.24
N ALA A 107 -7.48 25.81 35.51
CA ALA A 107 -7.28 26.79 36.59
C ALA A 107 -5.88 27.43 36.60
N ASP A 108 -4.87 26.84 35.93
CA ASP A 108 -3.48 27.33 35.95
C ASP A 108 -3.16 28.30 34.79
N VAL A 109 -4.06 28.45 33.81
CA VAL A 109 -3.87 29.32 32.63
C VAL A 109 -4.10 30.81 32.95
N PHE A 110 -4.68 31.14 34.11
CA PHE A 110 -5.05 32.51 34.49
C PHE A 110 -4.35 33.04 35.76
N ARG A 111 -3.16 32.57 36.10
CA ARG A 111 -2.35 33.15 37.20
C ARG A 111 -1.31 34.16 36.73
#